data_AF-A0A374VN80-F1
#
_entry.id   AF-A0A374VN80-F1
#
_cell.length_a   1.000
_cell.length_b   1.000
_cell.length_c   1.000
_cell.angle_alpha   90.00
_cell.angle_beta   90.00
_cell.angle_gamma   90.00
#
_symmetry.space_group_name_H-M   'P 1'
#
loop_
_entity.id
_entity.type
_entity.pdbx_description
1 polymer ?
#
loop_
_entity_poly.entity_id
_entity_poly.type
_entity_poly.pdbx_seq_one_letter_code
_entity_poly.pdbx_strand_id
1 'polypeptide(L)'
;MKSVKKIIAALSAATMVSACAGVVASAAEAVNAVNVSYSTVAETFTAADGTVVPAGATAVTLSIENNTGFSASDITLSATADLLDTDGLVTATNGSAYGNATVSAAQNGSKVVITSASLDDSKNDGTLVTFYTTSDAEVTVEDASFESVKNNEISCYTSQQYDFYVIGDLNSDEQVNSKDAAIMLSAYNIAEADGSLLTTANGKALMVSIAKMNPAKYKLDSAKKVEAADGNKDGRIMNCDDVNYSDVKQLLNYAAATGAGLTYDVAGWHYGEYVGYVK
;
A
#
# COMPACT_ATOMS: atom_id res chain seq x y z
N MET A 1 4.81 31.29 25.74
CA MET A 1 4.86 30.20 24.74
C MET A 1 3.46 29.69 24.52
N LYS A 2 2.91 29.89 23.32
CA LYS A 2 1.54 29.49 22.96
C LYS A 2 1.50 27.97 22.76
N SER A 3 0.62 27.29 23.48
CA SER A 3 0.32 25.88 23.27
C SER A 3 -0.45 25.71 21.94
N VAL A 4 0.14 25.01 20.98
CA VAL A 4 -0.53 24.62 19.73
C VAL A 4 -1.50 23.48 20.06
N LYS A 5 -2.81 23.76 20.02
CA LYS A 5 -3.86 22.73 20.13
C LYS A 5 -3.90 21.95 18.82
N LYS A 6 -3.72 20.62 18.90
CA LYS A 6 -3.99 19.71 17.78
C LYS A 6 -5.48 19.82 17.41
N ILE A 7 -5.76 20.27 16.19
CA ILE A 7 -7.12 20.28 15.62
C ILE A 7 -7.36 18.87 15.09
N ILE A 8 -8.15 18.09 15.84
CA ILE A 8 -8.72 16.84 15.34
C ILE A 8 -9.92 17.28 14.49
N ALA A 9 -9.81 17.15 13.17
CA ALA A 9 -10.92 17.40 12.26
C ALA A 9 -12.02 16.36 12.54
N ALA A 10 -13.20 16.84 12.95
CA ALA A 10 -14.38 16.02 13.13
C ALA A 10 -15.01 15.77 11.76
N LEU A 11 -15.12 14.49 11.37
CA LEU A 11 -15.79 14.05 10.16
C LEU A 11 -17.30 14.37 10.28
N SER A 12 -17.79 15.36 9.52
CA SER A 12 -19.22 15.69 9.48
C SER A 12 -19.95 14.69 8.60
N ALA A 13 -21.05 14.13 9.14
CA ALA A 13 -21.87 13.12 8.48
C ALA A 13 -22.35 13.59 7.09
N ALA A 14 -21.92 12.89 6.05
CA ALA A 14 -22.40 13.07 4.68
C ALA A 14 -23.64 12.20 4.42
N THR A 15 -24.56 12.70 3.60
CA THR A 15 -25.70 11.93 3.09
C THR A 15 -25.17 10.87 2.12
N MET A 16 -25.08 9.62 2.59
CA MET A 16 -24.59 8.49 1.81
C MET A 16 -25.63 8.07 0.77
N VAL A 17 -25.30 8.17 -0.52
CA VAL A 17 -26.02 7.44 -1.58
C VAL A 17 -25.23 6.17 -1.85
N SER A 18 -25.74 5.02 -1.41
CA SER A 18 -25.14 3.71 -1.65
C SER A 18 -25.57 3.19 -3.01
N ALA A 19 -24.62 3.01 -3.92
CA ALA A 19 -24.80 2.26 -5.16
C ALA A 19 -24.12 0.90 -4.98
N CYS A 20 -24.91 -0.14 -4.75
CA CYS A 20 -24.40 -1.47 -4.48
C CYS A 20 -23.97 -2.15 -5.79
N ALA A 21 -22.69 -2.02 -6.15
CA ALA A 21 -22.02 -2.82 -7.18
C ALA A 21 -21.04 -3.77 -6.48
N GLY A 22 -21.58 -4.77 -5.78
CA GLY A 22 -20.76 -5.78 -5.11
C GLY A 22 -20.29 -6.86 -6.10
N VAL A 23 -18.99 -7.15 -6.11
CA VAL A 23 -18.46 -8.39 -6.69
C VAL A 23 -18.89 -9.55 -5.78
N VAL A 24 -19.88 -10.32 -6.22
CA VAL A 24 -20.40 -11.48 -5.49
C VAL A 24 -19.51 -12.69 -5.80
N ALA A 25 -18.56 -12.99 -4.91
CA ALA A 25 -17.98 -14.32 -4.84
C ALA A 25 -19.00 -15.26 -4.14
N SER A 26 -19.21 -16.42 -4.74
CA SER A 26 -20.30 -17.39 -4.48
C SER A 26 -20.59 -17.73 -3.01
N ALA A 27 -21.87 -17.96 -2.72
CA ALA A 27 -22.42 -18.36 -1.42
C ALA A 27 -21.87 -19.71 -0.91
N ALA A 28 -20.89 -19.67 0.01
CA ALA A 28 -20.64 -20.72 1.01
C ALA A 28 -19.66 -20.32 2.13
N GLU A 29 -18.86 -19.25 1.99
CA GLU A 29 -17.93 -18.78 3.03
C GLU A 29 -18.09 -17.27 3.22
N ALA A 30 -17.74 -16.72 4.39
CA ALA A 30 -17.66 -15.28 4.56
C ALA A 30 -16.55 -14.77 3.62
N VAL A 31 -16.93 -14.09 2.54
CA VAL A 31 -15.97 -13.51 1.59
C VAL A 31 -15.95 -12.00 1.79
N ASN A 32 -14.76 -11.43 1.80
CA ASN A 32 -14.53 -9.99 1.81
C ASN A 32 -15.31 -9.33 0.66
N ALA A 33 -16.34 -8.55 1.00
CA ALA A 33 -17.19 -7.88 0.02
C ALA A 33 -16.84 -6.39 -0.05
N VAL A 34 -16.47 -5.90 -1.24
CA VAL A 34 -16.14 -4.49 -1.46
C VAL A 34 -17.35 -3.75 -2.00
N ASN A 35 -17.69 -2.64 -1.35
CA ASN A 35 -18.79 -1.74 -1.75
C ASN A 35 -18.22 -0.36 -2.09
N VAL A 36 -18.88 0.33 -3.04
CA VAL A 36 -18.56 1.70 -3.45
C VAL A 36 -19.66 2.65 -2.96
N SER A 37 -19.27 3.78 -2.40
CA SER A 37 -20.21 4.84 -1.99
C SER A 37 -19.66 6.22 -2.32
N TYR A 38 -20.56 7.19 -2.46
CA TYR A 38 -20.23 8.54 -2.89
C TYR A 38 -20.75 9.56 -1.88
N SER A 39 -19.98 10.63 -1.71
CA SER A 39 -20.40 11.80 -0.93
C SER A 39 -19.81 13.08 -1.51
N THR A 40 -20.42 14.22 -1.21
CA THR A 40 -19.91 15.53 -1.63
C THR A 40 -19.04 16.13 -0.54
N VAL A 41 -17.84 16.59 -0.92
CA VAL A 41 -16.93 17.30 -0.03
C VAL A 41 -17.52 18.67 0.32
N ALA A 42 -17.75 18.92 1.62
CA ALA A 42 -18.43 20.13 2.07
C ALA A 42 -17.54 21.39 2.02
N GLU A 43 -16.27 21.27 2.39
CA GLU A 43 -15.33 22.37 2.48
C GLU A 43 -14.00 21.98 1.84
N THR A 44 -13.27 22.98 1.31
CA THR A 44 -11.94 22.74 0.72
C THR A 44 -10.96 22.35 1.82
N PHE A 45 -10.16 21.31 1.58
CA PHE A 45 -9.10 20.89 2.48
C PHE A 45 -7.84 20.46 1.72
N THR A 46 -6.73 20.32 2.42
CA THR A 46 -5.48 19.79 1.88
C THR A 46 -5.25 18.40 2.47
N ALA A 47 -5.15 17.39 1.61
CA ALA A 47 -4.84 16.02 2.00
C ALA A 47 -3.38 15.90 2.48
N ALA A 48 -3.04 14.76 3.10
CA ALA A 48 -1.72 14.56 3.70
C ALA A 48 -0.56 14.60 2.70
N ASP A 49 -0.82 14.24 1.45
CA ASP A 49 0.10 14.30 0.32
C ASP A 49 0.24 15.71 -0.29
N GLY A 50 -0.52 16.70 0.20
CA GLY A 50 -0.50 18.08 -0.28
C GLY A 50 -1.58 18.39 -1.34
N THR A 51 -2.34 17.40 -1.80
CA THR A 51 -3.41 17.62 -2.77
C THR A 51 -4.50 18.51 -2.18
N VAL A 52 -4.90 19.54 -2.92
CA VAL A 52 -6.02 20.40 -2.55
C VAL A 52 -7.32 19.79 -3.08
N VAL A 53 -8.19 19.36 -2.17
CA VAL A 53 -9.52 18.83 -2.49
C VAL A 53 -10.54 19.96 -2.32
N PRO A 54 -11.18 20.44 -3.40
CA PRO A 54 -12.11 21.56 -3.32
C PRO A 54 -13.47 21.17 -2.75
N ALA A 55 -14.17 22.16 -2.18
CA ALA A 55 -15.58 22.01 -1.85
C ALA A 55 -16.39 21.69 -3.12
N GLY A 56 -17.33 20.74 -3.02
CA GLY A 56 -18.11 20.24 -4.14
C GLY A 56 -17.46 19.07 -4.89
N ALA A 57 -16.21 18.69 -4.59
CA ALA A 57 -15.62 17.46 -5.10
C ALA A 57 -16.43 16.23 -4.66
N THR A 58 -16.36 15.16 -5.45
CA THR A 58 -16.95 13.87 -5.11
C THR A 58 -15.89 13.04 -4.39
N ALA A 59 -16.20 12.62 -3.17
CA ALA A 59 -15.43 11.62 -2.43
C ALA A 59 -16.01 10.23 -2.73
N VAL A 60 -15.20 9.40 -3.36
CA VAL A 60 -15.51 7.99 -3.63
C VAL A 60 -14.89 7.15 -2.53
N THR A 61 -15.69 6.32 -1.88
CA THR A 61 -15.30 5.54 -0.72
C THR A 61 -15.52 4.05 -0.98
N LEU A 62 -14.44 3.28 -0.88
CA LEU A 62 -14.50 1.82 -0.85
C LEU A 62 -14.63 1.35 0.60
N SER A 63 -15.56 0.44 0.85
CA SER A 63 -15.73 -0.21 2.15
C SER A 63 -15.73 -1.71 2.03
N ILE A 64 -15.27 -2.39 3.08
CA ILE A 64 -15.28 -3.84 3.19
C ILE A 64 -16.33 -4.30 4.20
N GLU A 65 -17.04 -5.37 3.85
CA GLU A 65 -17.94 -6.11 4.73
C GLU A 65 -17.55 -7.59 4.78
N ASN A 66 -17.89 -8.27 5.89
CA ASN A 66 -17.53 -9.67 6.13
C ASN A 66 -16.01 -9.91 6.08
N ASN A 67 -15.23 -8.94 6.56
CA ASN A 67 -13.77 -9.00 6.52
C ASN A 67 -13.24 -10.19 7.33
N THR A 68 -12.52 -11.08 6.66
CA THR A 68 -11.92 -12.29 7.23
C THR A 68 -10.51 -12.09 7.79
N GLY A 69 -9.87 -10.95 7.51
CA GLY A 69 -8.49 -10.66 7.89
C GLY A 69 -7.55 -10.52 6.70
N PHE A 70 -6.88 -9.38 6.57
CA PHE A 70 -5.83 -9.17 5.57
C PHE A 70 -4.80 -8.11 6.04
N SER A 71 -3.57 -8.25 5.56
CA SER A 71 -2.45 -7.31 5.77
C SER A 71 -1.88 -6.77 4.45
N ALA A 72 -2.40 -7.24 3.33
CA ALA A 72 -2.09 -6.82 1.97
C ALA A 72 -3.40 -6.77 1.17
N SER A 73 -3.62 -5.69 0.40
CA SER A 73 -4.73 -5.61 -0.54
C SER A 73 -4.34 -4.91 -1.83
N ASP A 74 -4.82 -5.47 -2.93
CA ASP A 74 -4.69 -4.93 -4.28
C ASP A 74 -6.08 -4.88 -4.91
N ILE A 75 -6.52 -3.69 -5.29
CA ILE A 75 -7.85 -3.45 -5.83
C ILE A 75 -7.70 -2.76 -7.18
N THR A 76 -8.30 -3.34 -8.22
CA THR A 76 -8.41 -2.73 -9.54
C THR A 76 -9.84 -2.23 -9.74
N LEU A 77 -9.95 -0.99 -10.21
CA LEU A 77 -11.21 -0.33 -10.51
C LEU A 77 -11.21 0.20 -11.94
N SER A 78 -12.40 0.43 -12.47
CA SER A 78 -12.61 1.35 -13.58
C SER A 78 -13.28 2.63 -13.07
N ALA A 79 -12.81 3.79 -13.53
CA ALA A 79 -13.37 5.10 -13.22
C ALA A 79 -13.65 5.87 -14.53
N THR A 80 -14.81 6.51 -14.62
CA THR A 80 -15.19 7.30 -15.81
C THR A 80 -14.62 8.71 -15.83
N ALA A 81 -14.08 9.19 -14.71
CA ALA A 81 -13.49 10.51 -14.58
C ALA A 81 -12.07 10.43 -14.00
N ASP A 82 -11.30 11.50 -14.23
CA ASP A 82 -9.98 11.67 -13.64
C ASP A 82 -10.11 11.89 -12.14
N LEU A 83 -9.30 11.17 -11.37
CA LEU A 83 -9.18 11.30 -9.93
C LEU A 83 -8.15 12.38 -9.59
N LEU A 84 -8.30 12.99 -8.43
CA LEU A 84 -7.32 13.96 -7.94
C LEU A 84 -6.02 13.23 -7.60
N ASP A 85 -4.92 13.75 -8.13
CA ASP A 85 -3.58 13.22 -7.94
C ASP A 85 -2.59 14.32 -7.55
N THR A 86 -1.43 13.89 -7.06
CA THR A 86 -0.21 14.68 -6.98
C THR A 86 0.93 13.84 -7.58
N ASP A 87 1.68 14.43 -8.51
CA ASP A 87 2.80 13.78 -9.19
C ASP A 87 2.45 12.42 -9.84
N GLY A 88 1.22 12.28 -10.34
CA GLY A 88 0.74 11.07 -11.02
C GLY A 88 0.30 9.93 -10.10
N LEU A 89 0.26 10.16 -8.78
CA LEU A 89 -0.32 9.25 -7.80
C LEU A 89 -1.63 9.82 -7.26
N VAL A 90 -2.70 9.02 -7.34
CA VAL A 90 -4.03 9.39 -6.89
C VAL A 90 -4.01 9.59 -5.38
N THR A 91 -4.62 10.69 -4.93
CA THR A 91 -4.82 10.99 -3.52
C THR A 91 -5.81 10.01 -2.91
N ALA A 92 -5.26 9.08 -2.13
CA ALA A 92 -5.98 8.02 -1.44
C ALA A 92 -5.75 8.12 0.07
N THR A 93 -6.82 8.10 0.86
CA THR A 93 -6.77 8.16 2.32
C THR A 93 -7.34 6.89 2.91
N ASN A 94 -6.62 6.28 3.87
CA ASN A 94 -7.10 5.09 4.56
C ASN A 94 -8.32 5.38 5.43
N GLY A 95 -9.22 4.40 5.46
CA GLY A 95 -10.39 4.42 6.33
C GLY A 95 -10.24 3.59 7.60
N SER A 96 -11.34 3.47 8.34
CA SER A 96 -11.39 2.79 9.64
C SER A 96 -11.10 1.30 9.58
N ALA A 97 -11.42 0.63 8.47
CA ALA A 97 -11.16 -0.79 8.29
C ALA A 97 -9.67 -1.06 8.06
N TYR A 98 -8.87 -0.07 7.66
CA TYR A 98 -7.47 -0.28 7.31
C TYR A 98 -6.57 0.90 7.73
N GLY A 99 -6.88 1.49 8.89
CA GLY A 99 -6.37 2.82 9.28
C GLY A 99 -4.87 2.91 9.57
N ASN A 100 -4.19 1.80 9.86
CA ASN A 100 -2.74 1.74 10.04
C ASN A 100 -1.98 1.31 8.78
N ALA A 101 -2.70 1.11 7.67
CA ALA A 101 -2.06 0.72 6.42
C ALA A 101 -1.25 1.89 5.82
N THR A 102 -0.36 1.55 4.91
CA THR A 102 0.15 2.46 3.91
C THR A 102 -0.63 2.19 2.63
N VAL A 103 -1.13 3.24 1.97
CA VAL A 103 -1.89 3.13 0.72
C VAL A 103 -1.21 3.90 -0.39
N SER A 104 -1.30 3.37 -1.60
CA SER A 104 -0.97 4.04 -2.83
C SER A 104 -2.02 3.76 -3.88
N ALA A 105 -2.23 4.73 -4.76
CA ALA A 105 -3.15 4.59 -5.87
C ALA A 105 -2.61 5.31 -7.10
N ALA A 106 -2.91 4.77 -8.28
CA ALA A 106 -2.54 5.37 -9.56
C ALA A 106 -3.66 5.15 -10.58
N GLN A 107 -3.79 6.07 -11.52
CA GLN A 107 -4.78 6.00 -12.59
C GLN A 107 -4.10 6.13 -13.96
N ASN A 108 -4.55 5.32 -14.92
CA ASN A 108 -4.16 5.39 -16.32
C ASN A 108 -5.40 5.28 -17.20
N GLY A 109 -5.87 6.41 -17.70
CA GLY A 109 -7.18 6.49 -18.34
C GLY A 109 -8.29 6.05 -17.37
N SER A 110 -9.10 5.06 -17.77
CA SER A 110 -10.15 4.55 -16.89
C SER A 110 -9.65 3.56 -15.85
N LYS A 111 -8.45 2.99 -15.97
CA LYS A 111 -7.95 1.98 -15.04
C LYS A 111 -7.39 2.65 -13.79
N VAL A 112 -7.86 2.25 -12.62
CA VAL A 112 -7.33 2.68 -11.32
C VAL A 112 -6.83 1.46 -10.57
N VAL A 113 -5.65 1.54 -10.00
CA VAL A 113 -5.12 0.50 -9.11
C VAL A 113 -4.83 1.12 -7.76
N ILE A 114 -5.34 0.47 -6.71
CA ILE A 114 -5.11 0.82 -5.31
C ILE A 114 -4.42 -0.36 -4.66
N THR A 115 -3.26 -0.11 -4.07
CA THR A 115 -2.47 -1.11 -3.36
C THR A 115 -2.19 -0.62 -1.95
N SER A 116 -2.30 -1.51 -0.97
CA SER A 116 -2.07 -1.13 0.42
C SER A 116 -1.62 -2.30 1.28
N ALA A 117 -0.76 -2.00 2.25
CA ALA A 117 -0.18 -2.98 3.16
C ALA A 117 -0.17 -2.43 4.59
N SER A 118 -0.29 -3.30 5.58
CA SER A 118 -0.28 -2.94 6.99
C SER A 118 0.54 -3.92 7.83
N LEU A 119 0.83 -3.51 9.07
CA LEU A 119 1.63 -4.30 10.01
C LEU A 119 0.87 -5.52 10.58
N ASP A 120 -0.46 -5.45 10.60
CA ASP A 120 -1.33 -6.40 11.27
C ASP A 120 -2.49 -6.80 10.36
N ASP A 121 -2.99 -8.03 10.48
CA ASP A 121 -4.20 -8.44 9.77
C ASP A 121 -5.41 -7.65 10.29
N SER A 122 -5.94 -6.76 9.47
CA SER A 122 -7.19 -6.08 9.80
C SER A 122 -8.37 -7.00 9.56
N LYS A 123 -9.20 -7.15 10.60
CA LYS A 123 -10.48 -7.88 10.58
C LYS A 123 -11.69 -6.96 10.73
N ASN A 124 -11.45 -5.66 10.68
CA ASN A 124 -12.51 -4.68 10.86
C ASN A 124 -13.25 -4.50 9.53
N ASP A 125 -14.57 -4.49 9.61
CA ASP A 125 -15.42 -3.95 8.54
C ASP A 125 -15.36 -2.40 8.55
N GLY A 126 -15.77 -1.80 7.44
CA GLY A 126 -15.87 -0.34 7.30
C GLY A 126 -15.06 0.20 6.13
N THR A 127 -14.68 1.48 6.19
CA THR A 127 -13.99 2.14 5.08
C THR A 127 -12.58 1.59 4.89
N LEU A 128 -12.28 1.14 3.67
CA LEU A 128 -10.93 0.78 3.23
C LEU A 128 -10.15 2.04 2.83
N VAL A 129 -10.67 2.75 1.84
CA VAL A 129 -9.99 3.88 1.22
C VAL A 129 -11.00 4.89 0.67
N THR A 130 -10.65 6.17 0.74
CA THR A 130 -11.36 7.26 0.10
C THR A 130 -10.45 8.00 -0.86
N PHE A 131 -10.93 8.28 -2.07
CA PHE A 131 -10.27 9.09 -3.09
C PHE A 131 -11.26 10.10 -3.68
N TYR A 132 -10.77 11.05 -4.47
CA TYR A 132 -11.53 12.26 -4.82
C TYR A 132 -11.51 12.53 -6.32
N THR A 133 -12.54 13.20 -6.82
CA THR A 133 -12.61 13.75 -8.18
C THR A 133 -13.40 15.06 -8.17
N THR A 134 -13.15 15.95 -9.14
CA THR A 134 -13.90 17.20 -9.32
C THR A 134 -15.08 17.08 -10.28
N SER A 135 -15.31 15.88 -10.82
CA SER A 135 -16.37 15.58 -11.78
C SER A 135 -17.27 14.47 -11.24
N ASP A 136 -18.43 14.26 -11.86
CA ASP A 136 -19.24 13.08 -11.59
C ASP A 136 -18.48 11.83 -12.10
N ALA A 137 -18.10 10.94 -11.20
CA ALA A 137 -17.45 9.68 -11.51
C ALA A 137 -18.41 8.52 -11.24
N GLU A 138 -18.42 7.56 -12.16
CA GLU A 138 -18.90 6.21 -11.93
C GLU A 138 -17.68 5.32 -11.75
N VAL A 139 -17.63 4.58 -10.65
CA VAL A 139 -16.55 3.67 -10.30
C VAL A 139 -17.10 2.26 -10.17
N THR A 140 -16.45 1.33 -10.86
CA THR A 140 -16.72 -0.11 -10.77
C THR A 140 -15.50 -0.84 -10.23
N VAL A 141 -15.71 -1.76 -9.29
CA VAL A 141 -14.66 -2.66 -8.81
C VAL A 141 -14.52 -3.80 -9.81
N GLU A 142 -13.37 -3.89 -10.46
CA GLU A 142 -13.08 -4.93 -11.45
C GLU A 142 -12.48 -6.17 -10.80
N ASP A 143 -11.57 -5.96 -9.85
CA ASP A 143 -10.91 -7.02 -9.11
C ASP A 143 -10.49 -6.52 -7.71
N ALA A 144 -10.51 -7.43 -6.73
CA ALA A 144 -10.05 -7.13 -5.38
C ALA A 144 -9.44 -8.38 -4.75
N SER A 145 -8.16 -8.27 -4.41
CA SER A 145 -7.41 -9.29 -3.67
C SER A 145 -7.13 -8.81 -2.25
N PHE A 146 -7.34 -9.72 -1.29
CA PHE A 146 -7.08 -9.49 0.12
C PHE A 146 -6.31 -10.68 0.66
N GLU A 147 -5.09 -10.44 1.13
CA GLU A 147 -4.22 -11.50 1.61
C GLU A 147 -3.63 -11.17 2.97
N SER A 148 -3.48 -12.22 3.76
CA SER A 148 -2.78 -12.18 5.03
C SER A 148 -1.39 -12.75 4.79
N VAL A 149 -0.36 -11.91 4.94
CA VAL A 149 1.02 -12.39 4.99
C VAL A 149 1.24 -12.93 6.40
N LYS A 150 0.73 -14.14 6.65
CA LYS A 150 0.97 -14.83 7.92
C LYS A 150 2.46 -15.08 8.08
N ASN A 151 2.91 -15.05 9.34
CA ASN A 151 4.28 -15.25 9.77
C ASN A 151 5.06 -16.47 9.21
N ASN A 152 4.46 -17.37 8.42
CA ASN A 152 4.94 -18.74 8.34
C ASN A 152 5.08 -19.42 6.97
N GLU A 153 4.65 -18.85 5.83
CA GLU A 153 4.77 -19.59 4.56
C GLU A 153 5.08 -18.67 3.37
N ILE A 154 6.32 -18.16 3.33
CA ILE A 154 6.90 -17.70 2.07
C ILE A 154 7.67 -18.91 1.50
N SER A 155 7.09 -19.60 0.52
CA SER A 155 7.75 -20.70 -0.18
C SER A 155 8.68 -20.12 -1.24
N CYS A 156 9.95 -20.52 -1.21
CA CYS A 156 10.95 -20.05 -2.16
C CYS A 156 10.93 -20.90 -3.44
N TYR A 157 10.71 -20.26 -4.59
CA TYR A 157 11.08 -20.86 -5.87
C TYR A 157 12.60 -20.74 -6.04
N THR A 158 13.30 -21.88 -5.96
CA THR A 158 14.72 -21.95 -6.34
C THR A 158 14.81 -22.43 -7.79
N SER A 159 14.85 -21.50 -8.75
CA SER A 159 15.17 -21.86 -10.14
C SER A 159 16.70 -22.03 -10.28
N GLN A 160 17.12 -23.13 -10.89
CA GLN A 160 18.50 -23.66 -10.81
C GLN A 160 19.47 -23.14 -11.88
N GLN A 161 19.21 -22.02 -12.58
CA GLN A 161 20.05 -21.68 -13.74
C GLN A 161 20.67 -20.29 -13.77
N TYR A 162 20.12 -19.30 -13.06
CA TYR A 162 20.73 -17.99 -12.87
C TYR A 162 20.38 -17.48 -11.47
N ASP A 163 21.37 -17.04 -10.69
CA ASP A 163 21.12 -16.42 -9.38
C ASP A 163 20.73 -14.95 -9.60
N PHE A 164 19.46 -14.70 -9.93
CA PHE A 164 18.90 -13.34 -9.96
C PHE A 164 17.81 -13.16 -8.89
N TYR A 165 17.55 -11.91 -8.52
CA TYR A 165 16.39 -11.49 -7.74
C TYR A 165 15.81 -10.21 -8.34
N VAL A 166 14.53 -9.93 -8.09
CA VAL A 166 13.87 -8.68 -8.45
C VAL A 166 13.82 -7.78 -7.21
N ILE A 167 14.26 -6.53 -7.33
CA ILE A 167 14.17 -5.57 -6.21
C ILE A 167 12.70 -5.29 -5.93
N GLY A 168 12.29 -5.45 -4.67
CA GLY A 168 10.90 -5.39 -4.22
C GLY A 168 10.16 -6.72 -4.19
N ASP A 169 10.66 -7.78 -4.82
CA ASP A 169 10.02 -9.11 -4.79
C ASP A 169 10.58 -9.93 -3.62
N LEU A 170 9.75 -10.12 -2.60
CA LEU A 170 10.10 -10.78 -1.34
C LEU A 170 9.42 -12.13 -1.17
N ASN A 171 8.38 -12.42 -1.97
CA ASN A 171 7.72 -13.72 -1.97
C ASN A 171 8.18 -14.65 -3.10
N SER A 172 9.00 -14.14 -4.04
CA SER A 172 9.53 -14.86 -5.19
C SER A 172 8.45 -15.30 -6.20
N ASP A 173 7.39 -14.52 -6.35
CA ASP A 173 6.35 -14.71 -7.35
C ASP A 173 6.56 -13.88 -8.63
N GLU A 174 7.73 -13.22 -8.74
CA GLU A 174 8.14 -12.32 -9.83
C GLU A 174 7.28 -11.06 -9.98
N GLN A 175 6.36 -10.81 -9.05
CA GLN A 175 5.56 -9.60 -8.99
C GLN A 175 5.98 -8.77 -7.77
N VAL A 176 5.95 -7.45 -7.92
CA VAL A 176 6.20 -6.52 -6.81
C VAL A 176 4.86 -5.85 -6.49
N ASN A 177 4.25 -6.23 -5.37
CA ASN A 177 2.88 -5.83 -5.00
C ASN A 177 2.69 -5.64 -3.48
N SER A 178 1.43 -5.50 -3.04
CA SER A 178 1.10 -5.26 -1.63
C SER A 178 1.62 -6.35 -0.68
N LYS A 179 1.79 -7.59 -1.15
CA LYS A 179 2.30 -8.69 -0.33
C LYS A 179 3.75 -8.45 0.06
N ASP A 180 4.56 -7.96 -0.86
CA ASP A 180 5.96 -7.64 -0.57
C ASP A 180 6.08 -6.50 0.44
N ALA A 181 5.28 -5.44 0.27
CA ALA A 181 5.21 -4.38 1.27
C ALA A 181 4.78 -4.92 2.65
N ALA A 182 3.82 -5.85 2.72
CA ALA A 182 3.43 -6.48 3.97
C ALA A 182 4.55 -7.34 4.58
N ILE A 183 5.38 -8.01 3.76
CA ILE A 183 6.59 -8.71 4.22
C ILE A 183 7.60 -7.72 4.82
N MET A 184 7.83 -6.58 4.16
CA MET A 184 8.73 -5.52 4.67
C MET A 184 8.24 -4.95 6.00
N LEU A 185 6.94 -4.70 6.10
CA LEU A 185 6.29 -4.23 7.33
C LEU A 185 6.43 -5.28 8.45
N SER A 186 6.26 -6.57 8.13
CA SER A 186 6.49 -7.66 9.09
C SER A 186 7.94 -7.68 9.60
N ALA A 187 8.91 -7.54 8.71
CA ALA A 187 10.34 -7.48 9.06
C ALA A 187 10.63 -6.27 9.98
N TYR A 188 10.08 -5.11 9.64
CA TYR A 188 10.19 -3.89 10.45
C TYR A 188 9.58 -4.07 11.85
N ASN A 189 8.37 -4.65 11.94
CA ASN A 189 7.69 -4.92 13.22
C ASN A 189 8.50 -5.85 14.13
N ILE A 190 9.09 -6.91 13.57
CA ILE A 190 9.96 -7.83 14.32
C ILE A 190 11.17 -7.08 14.87
N ALA A 191 11.84 -6.29 14.02
CA ALA A 191 13.00 -5.51 14.41
C ALA A 191 12.67 -4.41 15.44
N GLU A 192 11.46 -3.87 15.41
CA GLU A 192 11.00 -2.95 16.46
C GLU A 192 10.82 -3.68 17.78
N ALA A 193 10.11 -4.82 17.76
CA ALA A 193 9.77 -5.59 18.95
C ALA A 193 11.01 -6.13 19.70
N ASP A 194 12.09 -6.43 18.98
CA ASP A 194 13.33 -6.94 19.57
C ASP A 194 14.42 -5.88 19.77
N GLY A 195 14.13 -4.61 19.43
CA GLY A 195 15.06 -3.49 19.60
C GLY A 195 16.21 -3.43 18.60
N SER A 196 16.12 -4.12 17.46
CA SER A 196 17.16 -4.11 16.41
C SER A 196 17.10 -2.91 15.47
N LEU A 197 16.03 -2.10 15.49
CA LEU A 197 15.96 -0.88 14.69
C LEU A 197 17.02 0.15 15.14
N LEU A 198 17.76 0.70 14.18
CA LEU A 198 18.69 1.80 14.44
C LEU A 198 18.04 3.14 14.17
N THR A 199 18.39 4.13 14.99
CA THR A 199 17.97 5.52 14.77
C THR A 199 18.85 6.15 13.70
N THR A 200 18.21 6.69 12.67
CA THR A 200 18.84 7.47 11.59
C THR A 200 18.40 8.93 11.69
N ALA A 201 18.91 9.80 10.81
CA ALA A 201 18.45 11.19 10.73
C ALA A 201 16.97 11.32 10.32
N ASN A 202 16.44 10.33 9.58
CA ASN A 202 15.12 10.38 8.95
C ASN A 202 14.08 9.49 9.65
N GLY A 203 14.45 8.83 10.76
CA GLY A 203 13.60 7.86 11.44
C GLY A 203 14.34 6.60 11.86
N LYS A 204 13.60 5.58 12.29
CA LYS A 204 14.18 4.27 12.64
C LYS A 204 14.17 3.36 11.42
N ALA A 205 15.24 2.59 11.24
CA ALA A 205 15.37 1.65 10.13
C ALA A 205 15.87 0.29 10.59
N LEU A 206 15.43 -0.77 9.89
CA LEU A 206 16.10 -2.06 9.93
C LEU A 206 17.27 -2.02 8.96
N MET A 207 18.50 -2.05 9.47
CA MET A 207 19.68 -2.04 8.60
C MET A 207 19.80 -3.35 7.83
N VAL A 208 20.13 -3.28 6.54
CA VAL A 208 20.44 -4.45 5.70
C VAL A 208 21.54 -5.30 6.32
N SER A 209 22.57 -4.68 6.91
CA SER A 209 23.65 -5.39 7.59
C SER A 209 23.19 -6.18 8.82
N ILE A 210 22.15 -5.71 9.51
CA ILE A 210 21.55 -6.40 10.66
C ILE A 210 20.66 -7.54 10.18
N ALA A 211 19.79 -7.27 9.21
CA ALA A 211 18.88 -8.27 8.66
C ALA A 211 19.64 -9.43 8.00
N LYS A 212 20.74 -9.16 7.29
CA LYS A 212 21.60 -10.18 6.66
C LYS A 212 22.26 -11.14 7.64
N MET A 213 22.50 -10.74 8.89
CA MET A 213 23.08 -11.65 9.89
C MET A 213 22.12 -12.79 10.26
N ASN A 214 20.80 -12.55 10.17
CA ASN A 214 19.79 -13.57 10.39
C ASN A 214 18.51 -13.27 9.59
N PRO A 215 18.50 -13.53 8.26
CA PRO A 215 17.37 -13.17 7.40
C PRO A 215 16.06 -13.87 7.80
N ALA A 216 16.16 -15.13 8.25
CA ALA A 216 15.02 -15.93 8.68
C ALA A 216 14.30 -15.31 9.89
N LYS A 217 15.03 -14.67 10.81
CA LYS A 217 14.44 -13.95 11.95
C LYS A 217 13.46 -12.88 11.51
N TYR A 218 13.79 -12.15 10.44
CA TYR A 218 12.97 -11.07 9.90
C TYR A 218 12.05 -11.53 8.75
N LYS A 219 11.89 -12.85 8.56
CA LYS A 219 11.07 -13.47 7.50
C LYS A 219 11.45 -13.08 6.07
N LEU A 220 12.67 -12.60 5.89
CA LEU A 220 13.24 -12.36 4.57
C LEU A 220 13.97 -13.60 4.06
N ASP A 221 14.13 -14.67 4.85
CA ASP A 221 14.65 -16.03 4.53
C ASP A 221 16.02 -16.18 3.84
N SER A 222 16.56 -15.14 3.22
CA SER A 222 17.82 -15.13 2.48
C SER A 222 18.43 -13.73 2.42
N ALA A 223 19.75 -13.65 2.22
CA ALA A 223 20.42 -12.36 2.08
C ALA A 223 19.94 -11.57 0.85
N LYS A 224 19.53 -12.26 -0.23
CA LYS A 224 19.04 -11.64 -1.45
C LYS A 224 17.73 -10.90 -1.24
N LYS A 225 16.78 -11.49 -0.51
CA LYS A 225 15.52 -10.82 -0.17
C LYS A 225 15.72 -9.64 0.78
N VAL A 226 16.72 -9.71 1.67
CA VAL A 226 17.12 -8.53 2.46
C VAL A 226 17.62 -7.40 1.56
N GLU A 227 18.35 -7.70 0.49
CA GLU A 227 18.77 -6.70 -0.50
C GLU A 227 17.62 -6.23 -1.39
N ALA A 228 16.70 -7.12 -1.74
CA ALA A 228 15.51 -6.79 -2.51
C ALA A 228 14.58 -5.84 -1.74
N ALA A 229 14.59 -5.90 -0.41
CA ALA A 229 13.85 -5.00 0.47
C ALA A 229 14.49 -3.59 0.60
N ASP A 230 15.68 -3.36 0.08
CA ASP A 230 16.35 -2.05 0.10
C ASP A 230 16.24 -1.43 -1.29
N GLY A 231 15.11 -0.76 -1.53
CA GLY A 231 14.68 -0.33 -2.86
C GLY A 231 15.56 0.76 -3.47
N ASN A 232 16.19 1.57 -2.62
CA ASN A 232 17.11 2.63 -3.02
C ASN A 232 18.59 2.30 -2.77
N LYS A 233 18.88 1.10 -2.25
CA LYS A 233 20.23 0.58 -1.97
C LYS A 233 21.01 1.46 -0.98
N ASP A 234 20.34 2.13 -0.06
CA ASP A 234 20.97 2.99 0.95
C ASP A 234 21.42 2.22 2.22
N GLY A 235 21.17 0.91 2.24
CA GLY A 235 21.50 0.00 3.33
C GLY A 235 20.44 -0.07 4.42
N ARG A 236 19.25 0.50 4.21
CA ARG A 236 18.18 0.61 5.19
C ARG A 236 16.89 0.06 4.59
N ILE A 237 16.13 -0.62 5.44
CA ILE A 237 14.74 -0.97 5.17
C ILE A 237 13.92 -0.06 6.09
N MET A 238 13.35 0.98 5.50
CA MET A 238 12.74 2.10 6.20
C MET A 238 11.23 2.13 6.00
N ASN A 239 10.51 2.23 7.13
CA ASN A 239 9.07 2.45 7.15
C ASN A 239 8.78 3.83 7.76
N CYS A 240 8.43 4.81 6.93
CA CYS A 240 8.07 6.16 7.37
C CYS A 240 7.13 6.85 6.38
N ASP A 241 6.51 7.94 6.82
CA ASP A 241 5.58 8.70 5.97
C ASP A 241 6.29 9.51 4.86
N ASP A 242 7.60 9.73 5.00
CA ASP A 242 8.37 10.45 3.98
C ASP A 242 8.71 9.54 2.80
N VAL A 243 8.04 9.80 1.67
CA VAL A 243 8.20 9.10 0.39
C VAL A 243 9.64 9.11 -0.13
N ASN A 244 10.46 10.08 0.28
CA ASN A 244 11.86 10.15 -0.15
C ASN A 244 12.74 9.11 0.53
N TYR A 245 12.28 8.54 1.65
CA TYR A 245 13.07 7.64 2.48
C TYR A 245 12.42 6.28 2.70
N SER A 246 11.10 6.14 2.54
CA SER A 246 10.43 4.87 2.85
C SER A 246 10.43 3.90 1.68
N ASP A 247 11.07 2.75 1.90
CA ASP A 247 11.01 1.59 1.01
C ASP A 247 9.58 1.08 0.84
N VAL A 248 8.86 0.92 1.96
CA VAL A 248 7.47 0.42 1.93
C VAL A 248 6.56 1.30 1.06
N LYS A 249 6.62 2.62 1.26
CA LYS A 249 5.78 3.56 0.50
C LYS A 249 6.16 3.58 -0.97
N GLN A 250 7.46 3.54 -1.29
CA GLN A 250 7.94 3.56 -2.67
C GLN A 250 7.67 2.26 -3.42
N LEU A 251 7.66 1.11 -2.73
CA LEU A 251 7.22 -0.17 -3.28
C LEU A 251 5.73 -0.10 -3.64
N LEU A 252 4.88 0.39 -2.73
CA LEU A 252 3.45 0.55 -3.01
C LEU A 252 3.17 1.55 -4.14
N ASN A 253 3.95 2.64 -4.23
CA ASN A 253 3.88 3.57 -5.35
C ASN A 253 4.25 2.89 -6.69
N TYR A 254 5.32 2.08 -6.70
CA TYR A 254 5.68 1.26 -7.86
C TYR A 254 4.55 0.29 -8.24
N ALA A 255 4.01 -0.44 -7.28
CA ALA A 255 2.96 -1.45 -7.51
C ALA A 255 1.67 -0.81 -8.06
N ALA A 256 1.25 0.33 -7.51
CA ALA A 256 0.09 1.07 -8.01
C ALA A 256 0.30 1.55 -9.46
N ALA A 257 1.43 2.21 -9.72
CA ALA A 257 1.74 2.78 -11.03
C ALA A 257 1.85 1.69 -12.10
N THR A 258 2.66 0.67 -11.86
CA THR A 258 2.85 -0.44 -12.82
C THR A 258 1.59 -1.29 -12.98
N GLY A 259 0.84 -1.51 -11.90
CA GLY A 259 -0.48 -2.13 -11.95
C GLY A 259 -1.46 -1.36 -12.84
N ALA A 260 -1.44 -0.02 -12.79
CA ALA A 260 -2.23 0.83 -13.70
C ALA A 260 -1.66 0.85 -15.14
N GLY A 261 -0.49 0.27 -15.38
CA GLY A 261 0.19 0.28 -16.68
C GLY A 261 1.01 1.54 -16.95
N LEU A 262 1.36 2.28 -15.91
CA LEU A 262 2.30 3.40 -15.96
C LEU A 262 3.73 2.91 -15.72
N THR A 263 4.69 3.70 -16.18
CA THR A 263 6.09 3.56 -15.77
C THR A 263 6.31 4.21 -14.41
N TYR A 264 7.08 3.58 -13.53
CA TYR A 264 7.49 4.17 -12.25
C TYR A 264 9.01 4.36 -12.24
N ASP A 265 9.46 5.57 -12.56
CA ASP A 265 10.88 5.95 -12.65
C ASP A 265 11.17 7.10 -11.67
N VAL A 266 11.41 6.73 -10.41
CA VAL A 266 11.82 7.69 -9.38
C VAL A 266 13.33 7.55 -9.19
N ALA A 267 14.03 8.67 -9.37
CA ALA A 267 15.49 8.70 -9.30
C ALA A 267 16.03 8.06 -8.01
N GLY A 268 16.91 7.07 -8.17
CA GLY A 268 17.53 6.34 -7.07
C GLY A 268 16.71 5.16 -6.52
N TRP A 269 15.50 4.91 -7.02
CA TRP A 269 14.68 3.76 -6.67
C TRP A 269 14.73 2.71 -7.77
N HIS A 270 14.78 1.43 -7.37
CA HIS A 270 15.10 0.32 -8.26
C HIS A 270 14.05 -0.80 -8.27
N TYR A 271 12.84 -0.57 -7.76
CA TYR A 271 11.80 -1.58 -7.74
C TYR A 271 11.51 -2.14 -9.13
N GLY A 272 11.37 -3.47 -9.24
CA GLY A 272 11.19 -4.17 -10.51
C GLY A 272 12.49 -4.47 -11.28
N GLU A 273 13.65 -3.96 -10.87
CA GLU A 273 14.92 -4.27 -11.54
C GLU A 273 15.41 -5.69 -11.21
N TYR A 274 15.90 -6.39 -12.25
CA TYR A 274 16.57 -7.68 -12.10
C TYR A 274 18.04 -7.49 -11.71
N VAL A 275 18.47 -8.10 -10.62
CA VAL A 275 19.87 -8.12 -10.16
C VAL A 275 20.43 -9.52 -10.32
N GLY A 276 21.40 -9.69 -11.23
CA GLY A 276 22.09 -10.95 -11.46
C GLY A 276 23.43 -11.06 -10.72
N TYR A 277 23.71 -12.23 -10.16
CA TYR A 277 25.02 -12.59 -9.61
C TYR A 277 25.83 -13.39 -10.63
N VAL A 278 27.04 -12.93 -10.93
CA VAL A 278 28.05 -13.76 -11.60
C VAL A 278 28.70 -14.63 -10.53
N LYS A 279 28.62 -15.95 -10.69
CA LYS A 279 29.30 -16.93 -9.83
C LYS A 279 30.82 -16.87 -9.99
#